data_AF-A0A2M7KMS4-F1
#
_entry.id   AF-A0A2M7KMS4-F1
#
_cell.length_a   1.000
_cell.length_b   1.000
_cell.length_c   1.000
_cell.angle_alpha   90.00
_cell.angle_beta   90.00
_cell.angle_gamma   90.00
#
_symmetry.space_group_name_H-M   'P 1'
#
loop_
_entity.id
_entity.type
_entity.pdbx_description
1 polymer ?
#
loop_
_entity_poly.entity_id
_entity_poly.type
_entity_poly.pdbx_seq_one_letter_code
_entity_poly.pdbx_strand_id
1 'polypeptide(L)'
;MNKQLERLPLFALMSIVLTGALGPALAIPVFARKYGFQCQMCHVQFPKLNDFGQRYRDNGYQVPGQEGLDRDVIEAGVPIALRSQVGHSSYTVKDPAVATPEVKEFNIGGLDLLTGGVIPAKVNTTTVLSANVLGEGLLTPPLPGPT
;
A
#
# COMPACT_ATOMS: atom_id res chain seq x y z
N MET A 1 25.90 38.70 -23.75
CA MET A 1 26.38 37.31 -23.67
C MET A 1 25.64 36.62 -22.53
N ASN A 2 24.75 35.67 -22.83
CA ASN A 2 23.77 35.16 -21.88
C ASN A 2 24.41 34.12 -20.96
N LYS A 3 24.73 34.50 -19.71
CA LYS A 3 25.33 33.63 -18.68
C LYS A 3 24.55 32.33 -18.40
N GLN A 4 23.30 32.23 -18.86
CA GLN A 4 22.48 31.03 -18.77
C GLN A 4 22.91 29.94 -19.76
N LEU A 5 23.48 30.31 -20.92
CA LEU A 5 23.89 29.35 -21.95
C LEU A 5 25.17 28.60 -21.56
N GLU A 6 26.04 29.24 -20.79
CA GLU A 6 27.31 28.68 -20.29
C GLU A 6 27.11 27.57 -19.24
N ARG A 7 25.98 27.57 -18.53
CA ARG A 7 25.66 26.59 -17.48
C ARG A 7 24.90 25.38 -18.01
N LEU A 8 24.32 25.48 -19.19
CA LEU A 8 23.58 24.40 -19.85
C LEU A 8 24.37 23.09 -19.99
N PRO A 9 25.66 23.08 -20.42
CA PRO A 9 26.42 21.83 -20.52
C PRO A 9 26.71 21.21 -19.15
N LEU A 10 26.90 22.04 -18.12
CA LEU A 10 27.13 21.57 -16.75
C LEU A 10 25.88 20.87 -16.18
N PHE A 11 24.69 21.45 -16.40
CA PHE A 11 23.43 20.82 -15.99
C PHE A 11 23.13 19.54 -16.78
N ALA A 12 23.48 19.50 -18.07
CA ALA A 12 23.35 18.29 -18.88
C ALA A 12 24.28 17.18 -18.39
N LEU A 13 25.57 17.49 -18.13
CA LEU A 13 26.53 16.56 -17.55
C LEU A 13 26.09 16.06 -16.17
N MET A 14 25.62 16.95 -15.30
CA MET A 14 25.15 16.58 -13.97
C MET A 14 23.92 15.67 -14.03
N SER A 15 23.00 15.89 -14.99
CA SER A 15 21.86 14.99 -15.20
C SER A 15 22.27 13.63 -15.73
N ILE A 16 23.24 13.56 -16.66
CA ILE A 16 23.76 12.31 -17.22
C ILE A 16 24.46 11.49 -16.12
N VAL A 17 25.27 12.14 -15.29
CA VAL A 17 25.95 11.49 -14.16
C VAL A 17 24.93 10.98 -13.14
N LEU A 18 23.91 11.77 -12.81
CA LEU A 18 22.91 11.39 -11.83
C LEU A 18 22.03 10.22 -12.30
N THR A 19 21.69 10.17 -13.59
CA THR A 19 20.93 9.04 -14.16
C THR A 19 21.78 7.80 -14.37
N GLY A 20 23.05 7.94 -14.74
CA GLY A 20 23.98 6.81 -14.85
C GLY A 20 24.36 6.15 -13.51
N ALA A 21 24.18 6.86 -12.39
CA ALA A 21 24.43 6.34 -11.05
C ALA A 21 23.25 5.55 -10.44
N LEU A 22 22.10 5.51 -11.11
CA LEU A 22 20.94 4.73 -10.66
C LEU A 22 21.16 3.25 -11.00
N GLY A 23 21.63 2.47 -10.02
CA GLY A 23 21.61 1.01 -10.09
C GLY A 23 20.17 0.45 -10.08
N PRO A 24 19.97 -0.85 -10.34
CA PRO A 24 18.67 -1.48 -10.21
C PRO A 24 18.12 -1.19 -8.81
N ALA A 25 16.94 -0.58 -8.73
CA ALA A 25 16.29 -0.35 -7.45
C ALA A 25 15.92 -1.73 -6.88
N LEU A 26 16.56 -2.11 -5.77
CA LEU A 26 16.17 -3.23 -4.93
C LEU A 26 14.90 -2.82 -4.16
N ALA A 27 13.85 -2.39 -4.86
CA ALA A 27 12.51 -2.50 -4.31
C ALA A 27 12.37 -3.98 -3.96
N ILE A 28 12.11 -4.29 -2.69
CA ILE A 28 11.96 -5.65 -2.23
C ILE A 28 10.46 -5.96 -2.20
N PRO A 29 9.80 -6.34 -3.30
CA PRO A 29 8.68 -7.24 -3.17
C PRO A 29 9.31 -8.62 -2.96
N VAL A 30 9.60 -8.98 -1.70
CA VAL A 30 9.95 -10.36 -1.29
C VAL A 30 8.97 -11.33 -1.98
N PHE A 31 7.72 -10.89 -2.07
CA PHE A 31 6.61 -11.56 -2.68
C PHE A 31 6.77 -11.89 -4.19
N ALA A 32 7.00 -10.90 -5.06
CA ALA A 32 7.09 -11.16 -6.51
C ALA A 32 8.32 -12.01 -6.86
N ARG A 33 9.39 -11.90 -6.06
CA ARG A 33 10.62 -12.70 -6.25
C ARG A 33 10.51 -14.13 -5.77
N LYS A 34 9.65 -14.44 -4.78
CA LYS A 34 9.44 -15.83 -4.31
C LYS A 34 8.95 -16.76 -5.42
N TYR A 35 8.06 -16.27 -6.29
CA TYR A 35 7.46 -17.08 -7.38
C TYR A 35 7.79 -16.60 -8.80
N GLY A 36 8.40 -15.42 -8.96
CA GLY A 36 8.65 -14.84 -10.28
C GLY A 36 7.38 -14.42 -11.03
N PHE A 37 6.28 -14.18 -10.33
CA PHE A 37 5.01 -13.80 -10.96
C PHE A 37 5.05 -12.38 -11.52
N GLN A 38 4.43 -12.22 -12.68
CA GLN A 38 4.19 -10.90 -13.25
C GLN A 38 3.14 -10.15 -12.42
N CYS A 39 3.21 -8.82 -12.37
CA CYS A 39 2.30 -8.00 -11.56
C CYS A 39 0.82 -8.25 -11.85
N GLN A 40 0.48 -8.54 -13.12
CA GLN A 40 -0.88 -8.82 -13.60
C GLN A 40 -1.45 -10.13 -13.05
N MET A 41 -0.61 -11.05 -12.57
CA MET A 41 -1.06 -12.26 -11.91
C MET A 41 -1.86 -11.94 -10.65
N CYS A 42 -1.50 -10.87 -9.93
CA CYS A 42 -2.14 -10.49 -8.67
C CYS A 42 -2.98 -9.21 -8.77
N HIS A 43 -2.68 -8.31 -9.71
CA HIS A 43 -3.31 -7.00 -9.80
C HIS A 43 -4.10 -6.82 -11.10
N VAL A 44 -5.33 -6.29 -10.97
CA VAL A 44 -6.06 -5.73 -12.13
C VAL A 44 -5.45 -4.39 -12.53
N GLN A 45 -5.19 -3.56 -11.52
CA GLN A 45 -4.48 -2.29 -11.62
C GLN A 45 -3.83 -2.07 -10.28
N PHE A 46 -2.52 -1.86 -10.22
CA PHE A 46 -1.85 -1.59 -8.95
C PHE A 46 -2.52 -0.38 -8.25
N PRO A 47 -2.90 -0.46 -6.96
CA PRO A 47 -2.68 -1.55 -5.99
C PRO A 47 -3.86 -2.54 -5.82
N LYS A 48 -4.94 -2.43 -6.61
CA LYS A 48 -6.13 -3.28 -6.52
C LYS A 48 -5.82 -4.73 -6.93
N LEU A 49 -6.10 -5.67 -6.03
CA LEU A 49 -5.94 -7.11 -6.26
C LEU A 49 -7.06 -7.65 -7.15
N ASN A 50 -6.73 -8.64 -7.98
CA ASN A 50 -7.69 -9.52 -8.66
C ASN A 50 -8.06 -10.70 -7.74
N ASP A 51 -8.94 -11.59 -8.21
CA ASP A 51 -9.41 -12.74 -7.40
C ASP A 51 -8.27 -13.66 -6.95
N PHE A 52 -7.28 -13.89 -7.80
CA PHE A 52 -6.09 -14.67 -7.45
C PHE A 52 -5.31 -13.99 -6.32
N GLY A 53 -5.03 -12.70 -6.45
CA GLY A 53 -4.29 -11.91 -5.47
C GLY A 53 -4.99 -11.84 -4.12
N GLN A 54 -6.33 -11.75 -4.11
CA GLN A 54 -7.13 -11.79 -2.88
C GLN A 54 -6.99 -13.16 -2.19
N ARG A 55 -7.22 -14.26 -2.92
CA ARG A 55 -7.09 -15.63 -2.39
C ARG A 55 -5.67 -15.91 -1.89
N TYR A 56 -4.66 -15.47 -2.64
CA TYR A 56 -3.28 -15.63 -2.25
C TYR A 56 -2.96 -14.92 -0.93
N ARG A 57 -3.46 -13.68 -0.75
CA ARG A 57 -3.33 -12.95 0.53
C ARG A 57 -4.08 -13.66 1.65
N ASP A 58 -5.31 -14.05 1.40
CA ASP A 58 -6.20 -14.67 2.40
C ASP A 58 -5.70 -16.07 2.82
N ASN A 59 -4.94 -16.74 1.94
CA ASN A 59 -4.21 -17.99 2.21
C ASN A 59 -2.85 -17.78 2.93
N GLY A 60 -2.59 -16.58 3.45
CA GLY A 60 -1.36 -16.28 4.18
C GLY A 60 -0.12 -16.25 3.29
N TYR A 61 -0.25 -15.65 2.10
CA TYR A 61 0.82 -15.53 1.12
C TYR A 61 1.33 -16.90 0.63
N GLN A 62 0.39 -17.79 0.32
CA GLN A 62 0.62 -19.09 -0.32
C GLN A 62 -0.19 -19.20 -1.60
N VAL A 63 0.38 -19.88 -2.61
CA VAL A 63 -0.31 -20.10 -3.87
C VAL A 63 -1.52 -21.00 -3.63
N PRO A 64 -2.75 -20.56 -3.98
CA PRO A 64 -3.94 -21.38 -3.79
C PRO A 64 -3.79 -22.74 -4.47
N GLY A 65 -4.07 -23.82 -3.73
CA GLY A 65 -3.89 -25.19 -4.22
C GLY A 65 -2.47 -25.76 -4.08
N GLN A 66 -1.52 -25.01 -3.51
CA GLN A 66 -0.17 -25.48 -3.15
C GLN A 66 0.13 -25.30 -1.65
N GLU A 67 -0.91 -25.27 -0.83
CA GLU A 67 -0.81 -25.04 0.61
C GLU A 67 0.10 -26.08 1.28
N GLY A 68 1.10 -25.61 2.04
CA GLY A 68 2.06 -26.48 2.74
C GLY A 68 3.14 -27.14 1.88
N LEU A 69 3.16 -26.85 0.57
CA LEU A 69 4.27 -27.19 -0.35
C LEU A 69 5.27 -26.03 -0.51
N ASP A 70 4.88 -24.84 -0.07
CA ASP A 70 5.72 -23.66 -0.07
C ASP A 70 6.88 -23.75 0.94
N ARG A 71 8.02 -23.17 0.56
CA ARG A 71 9.16 -22.96 1.47
C ARG A 71 8.72 -22.13 2.66
N ASP A 72 9.22 -22.49 3.85
CA ASP A 72 8.89 -21.80 5.09
C ASP A 72 9.43 -20.35 5.09
N VAL A 73 8.93 -19.54 6.02
CA VAL A 73 9.29 -18.12 6.15
C VAL A 73 10.76 -17.89 6.52
N ILE A 74 11.46 -18.89 7.06
CA ILE A 74 12.88 -18.80 7.40
C ILE A 74 13.73 -18.90 6.13
N GLU A 75 13.31 -19.76 5.20
CA GLU A 75 14.04 -20.02 3.96
C GLU A 75 13.60 -19.11 2.80
N ALA A 76 12.31 -18.79 2.72
CA ALA A 76 11.74 -17.91 1.68
C ALA A 76 11.79 -16.42 2.05
N GLY A 77 12.04 -16.11 3.31
CA GLY A 77 11.88 -14.78 3.88
C GLY A 77 10.41 -14.46 4.20
N VAL A 78 10.22 -13.62 5.21
CA VAL A 78 8.89 -13.19 5.66
C VAL A 78 8.29 -12.23 4.63
N PRO A 79 7.17 -12.56 3.97
CA PRO A 79 6.46 -11.62 3.11
C PRO A 79 5.88 -10.51 3.97
N ILE A 80 6.22 -9.27 3.63
CA ILE A 80 5.69 -8.07 4.27
C ILE A 80 5.00 -7.23 3.20
N ALA A 81 3.76 -6.79 3.48
CA ALA A 81 3.00 -5.88 2.63
C ALA A 81 2.46 -4.71 3.45
N LEU A 82 2.34 -3.55 2.80
CA LEU A 82 1.70 -2.37 3.37
C LEU A 82 0.39 -2.11 2.63
N ARG A 83 -0.67 -1.82 3.39
CA ARG A 83 -1.96 -1.38 2.85
C ARG A 83 -2.36 -0.10 3.54
N SER A 84 -2.92 0.84 2.79
CA SER A 84 -3.57 2.00 3.38
C SER A 84 -4.98 2.15 2.82
N GLN A 85 -5.89 2.64 3.65
CA GLN A 85 -7.26 2.96 3.26
C GLN A 85 -7.32 4.45 2.93
N VAL A 86 -7.72 4.77 1.71
CA VAL A 86 -7.83 6.15 1.23
C VAL A 86 -9.25 6.35 0.73
N GLY A 87 -9.91 7.43 1.15
CA GLY A 87 -11.29 7.72 0.82
C GLY A 87 -11.58 9.21 0.71
N HIS A 88 -12.72 9.54 0.12
CA HIS A 88 -13.27 10.89 0.06
C HIS A 88 -14.68 10.85 0.64
N SER A 89 -14.96 11.71 1.62
CA SER A 89 -16.28 11.86 2.22
C SER A 89 -16.82 13.25 1.91
N SER A 90 -18.09 13.34 1.52
CA SER A 90 -18.80 14.61 1.40
C SER A 90 -20.07 14.55 2.23
N TYR A 91 -20.19 15.44 3.22
CA TYR A 91 -21.38 15.53 4.05
C TYR A 91 -21.82 16.98 4.19
N THR A 92 -23.13 17.20 4.32
CA THR A 92 -23.71 18.53 4.51
C THR A 92 -23.98 18.73 5.99
N VAL A 93 -23.35 19.74 6.60
CA VAL A 93 -23.62 20.10 7.98
C VAL A 93 -24.89 20.97 8.01
N LYS A 94 -25.94 20.48 8.64
CA LYS A 94 -27.15 21.26 8.92
C LYS A 94 -26.99 21.96 10.27
N ASP A 95 -26.37 23.14 10.25
CA ASP A 95 -26.29 24.02 11.40
C ASP A 95 -27.33 25.15 11.25
N PRO A 96 -28.27 25.36 12.20
CA PRO A 96 -29.23 26.46 12.13
C PRO A 96 -28.59 27.86 12.26
N ALA A 97 -27.31 27.98 12.65
CA ALA A 97 -26.59 29.25 12.78
C ALA A 97 -25.67 29.59 11.59
N VAL A 98 -25.43 28.65 10.67
CA VAL A 98 -24.46 28.79 9.56
C VAL A 98 -25.07 28.26 8.27
N ALA A 99 -24.97 29.02 7.17
CA ALA A 99 -25.43 28.58 5.85
C ALA A 99 -24.83 27.20 5.52
N THR A 100 -25.68 26.19 5.25
CA THR A 100 -25.33 24.77 5.15
C THR A 100 -24.08 24.54 4.29
N PRO A 101 -22.89 24.37 4.89
CA PRO A 101 -21.68 24.15 4.12
C PRO A 101 -21.62 22.67 3.70
N GLU A 102 -21.36 22.42 2.41
CA GLU A 102 -20.93 21.11 1.93
C GLU A 102 -19.47 20.91 2.31
N VAL A 103 -19.20 19.97 3.21
CA VAL A 103 -17.84 19.65 3.65
C VAL A 103 -17.34 18.48 2.81
N LYS A 104 -16.17 18.64 2.19
CA LYS A 104 -15.48 17.62 1.39
C LYS A 104 -14.16 17.29 2.06
N GLU A 105 -13.96 16.04 2.43
CA GLU A 105 -12.80 15.58 3.16
C GLU A 105 -12.12 14.43 2.43
N PHE A 106 -10.81 14.56 2.26
CA PHE A 106 -9.96 13.45 1.90
C PHE A 106 -9.43 12.80 3.17
N ASN A 107 -9.66 11.50 3.31
CA ASN A 107 -9.36 10.74 4.51
C ASN A 107 -8.39 9.60 4.18
N ILE A 108 -7.34 9.48 4.99
CA ILE A 108 -6.50 8.28 5.03
C ILE A 108 -6.83 7.57 6.35
N GLY A 109 -7.64 6.51 6.28
CA GLY A 109 -8.26 5.89 7.45
C GLY A 109 -7.33 4.95 8.25
N GLY A 110 -6.18 4.57 7.70
CA GLY A 110 -5.24 3.68 8.37
C GLY A 110 -4.11 3.17 7.50
N LEU A 111 -3.10 2.60 8.15
CA LEU A 111 -1.97 1.90 7.56
C LEU A 111 -1.86 0.51 8.20
N ASP A 112 -2.03 -0.53 7.40
CA ASP A 112 -1.87 -1.92 7.80
C ASP A 112 -0.51 -2.44 7.33
N LEU A 113 0.26 -3.04 8.25
CA LEU A 113 1.40 -3.88 7.97
C LEU A 113 0.96 -5.33 8.01
N LEU A 114 0.97 -5.99 6.86
CA LEU A 114 0.56 -7.38 6.72
C LEU A 114 1.79 -8.26 6.58
N THR A 115 1.78 -9.40 7.27
CA THR A 115 2.80 -10.44 7.19
C THR A 115 2.17 -11.82 7.28
N GLY A 116 2.83 -12.86 6.78
CA GLY A 116 2.31 -14.23 6.86
C GLY A 116 3.25 -15.27 6.26
N GLY A 117 2.78 -16.49 6.07
CA GLY A 117 3.52 -17.59 5.44
C GLY A 117 3.46 -18.89 6.24
N VAL A 118 4.28 -19.86 5.84
CA VAL A 118 4.38 -21.16 6.49
C VAL A 118 5.54 -21.15 7.48
N ILE A 119 5.33 -21.53 8.73
CA ILE A 119 6.43 -21.77 9.69
C ILE A 119 6.90 -23.23 9.62
N PRO A 120 8.12 -23.57 10.13
CA PRO A 120 8.74 -24.90 9.99
C PRO A 120 7.91 -26.12 10.47
N ALA A 121 6.77 -25.89 11.13
CA ALA A 121 5.79 -26.91 11.50
C ALA A 121 4.66 -27.12 10.45
N LYS A 122 4.78 -26.54 9.24
CA LYS A 122 3.74 -26.50 8.19
C LYS A 122 2.43 -25.82 8.63
N VAL A 123 2.50 -24.98 9.65
CA VAL A 123 1.37 -24.17 10.10
C VAL A 123 1.37 -22.88 9.29
N ASN A 124 0.22 -22.51 8.74
CA ASN A 124 0.04 -21.23 8.08
C ASN A 124 -0.16 -20.13 9.13
N THR A 125 0.42 -18.96 8.88
CA THR A 125 0.19 -17.78 9.71
C THR A 125 -0.08 -16.58 8.83
N THR A 126 -1.00 -15.72 9.28
CA THR A 126 -1.27 -14.42 8.68
C THR A 126 -1.50 -13.45 9.82
N THR A 127 -0.69 -12.40 9.87
CA THR A 127 -0.76 -11.35 10.88
C THR A 127 -0.96 -10.02 10.20
N VAL A 128 -1.93 -9.25 10.70
CA VAL A 128 -2.20 -7.88 10.25
C VAL A 128 -1.99 -6.97 11.45
N LEU A 129 -1.02 -6.07 11.36
CA LEU A 129 -0.81 -5.00 12.32
C LEU A 129 -1.40 -3.72 11.72
N SER A 130 -2.55 -3.31 12.24
CA SER A 130 -3.23 -2.10 11.80
C SER A 130 -2.85 -0.93 12.69
N ALA A 131 -2.28 0.12 12.10
CA ALA A 131 -2.17 1.44 12.71
C ALA A 131 -3.27 2.31 12.12
N ASN A 132 -4.34 2.55 12.88
CA ASN A 132 -5.31 3.57 12.50
C ASN A 132 -4.65 4.94 12.70
N VAL A 133 -4.33 5.59 11.59
CA VAL A 133 -4.14 7.03 11.60
C VAL A 133 -5.53 7.60 11.73
N LEU A 134 -5.95 7.83 12.97
CA LEU A 134 -7.09 8.69 13.27
C LEU A 134 -6.73 10.07 12.72
N GLY A 135 -7.00 10.30 11.43
CA GLY A 135 -7.33 11.63 10.98
C GLY A 135 -8.58 12.02 11.75
N GLU A 136 -8.40 12.84 12.78
CA GLU A 136 -9.28 13.93 13.21
C GLU A 136 -10.57 14.04 12.35
N GLY A 137 -11.52 13.14 12.57
CA GLY A 137 -12.67 12.94 11.66
C GLY A 137 -13.56 11.76 12.07
N LEU A 138 -13.02 10.81 12.83
CA LEU A 138 -13.82 9.88 13.65
C LEU A 138 -14.24 10.50 15.01
N LEU A 139 -14.39 11.83 15.03
CA LEU A 139 -15.13 12.60 16.03
C LEU A 139 -16.18 13.47 15.31
N THR A 140 -16.96 12.90 14.40
CA THR A 140 -18.34 13.37 14.35
C THR A 140 -18.97 12.93 15.67
N PRO A 141 -19.49 13.86 16.50
CA PRO A 141 -20.14 13.48 17.75
C PRO A 141 -21.23 12.44 17.44
N PRO A 142 -21.46 11.48 18.35
CA PRO A 142 -22.54 10.52 18.16
C PRO A 142 -23.84 11.28 17.89
N LEU A 143 -24.53 10.91 16.81
CA LEU A 143 -25.86 11.42 16.53
C LEU A 143 -26.71 11.30 17.81
N PRO A 144 -27.42 12.36 18.26
CA PRO A 144 -28.38 12.21 19.33
C PRO A 144 -29.41 11.16 18.90
N GLY A 145 -29.55 10.10 19.70
CA GLY A 145 -30.50 9.04 19.47
C GLY A 145 -31.93 9.57 19.40
N PRO A 146 -32.87 8.82 18.78
CA PRO A 146 -34.25 9.25 18.64
C PRO A 146 -34.91 9.37 20.02
N THR A 147 -35.46 10.55 20.31
CA THR A 147 -36.49 10.77 21.34
C THR A 147 -37.86 10.58 20.74
#